data_AF-A0A9D4B9V0-F1
#
_entry.id   AF-A0A9D4B9V0-F1
#
_cell.length_a   1.000
_cell.length_b   1.000
_cell.length_c   1.000
_cell.angle_alpha   90.00
_cell.angle_beta   90.00
_cell.angle_gamma   90.00
#
_symmetry.space_group_name_H-M   'P 1'
#
loop_
_entity.id
_entity.type
_entity.pdbx_description
1 polymer ?
#
loop_
_entity_poly.entity_id
_entity_poly.type
_entity_poly.pdbx_seq_one_letter_code
_entity_poly.pdbx_strand_id
1 'polypeptide(L)'
;ETVEEKPADSLQDLYRALEQASLSPLGEYRISSKLEYKKFFIKRCSDPVVNEKLHQLRILKSTLKAREGEVAIIDKVLDNPDLTSKDFQEWKQMYLDLFLDICQNSNPRDPVNGSSEVDALIASLAHTHSYIETHV
;
A
#
# COMPACT_ATOMS: atom_id res chain seq x y z
N GLU A 1 31.36 46.85 -35.96
CA GLU A 1 30.38 45.90 -36.52
C GLU A 1 29.12 45.96 -35.67
N THR A 2 28.02 46.39 -36.27
CA THR A 2 26.69 46.37 -35.66
C THR A 2 26.20 44.93 -35.68
N VAL A 3 26.07 44.30 -34.50
CA VAL A 3 25.43 43.00 -34.36
C VAL A 3 23.94 43.20 -34.60
N GLU A 4 23.48 42.89 -35.80
CA GLU A 4 22.05 42.68 -36.06
C GLU A 4 21.60 41.47 -35.23
N GLU A 5 20.95 41.73 -34.09
CA GLU A 5 20.09 40.74 -33.46
C GLU A 5 18.90 40.50 -34.41
N LYS A 6 18.99 39.42 -35.18
CA LYS A 6 17.82 38.81 -35.81
C LYS A 6 16.77 38.62 -34.72
N PRO A 7 15.52 39.07 -34.88
CA PRO A 7 14.46 38.72 -33.95
C PRO A 7 14.19 37.23 -34.15
N ALA A 8 14.88 36.39 -33.38
CA ALA A 8 14.45 35.01 -33.18
C ALA A 8 13.02 35.08 -32.67
N ASP A 9 12.10 34.35 -33.31
CA ASP A 9 10.67 34.42 -33.05
C ASP A 9 10.39 34.28 -31.55
N SER A 10 10.11 35.39 -30.88
CA SER A 10 10.08 35.48 -29.42
C SER A 10 9.07 34.49 -28.79
N LEU A 11 8.03 34.16 -29.55
CA LEU A 11 7.04 33.17 -29.16
C LEU A 11 7.57 31.73 -29.30
N GLN A 12 8.34 31.43 -30.34
CA GLN A 12 8.92 30.10 -30.53
C GLN A 12 9.97 29.79 -29.46
N ASP A 13 10.76 30.79 -29.08
CA ASP A 13 11.71 30.67 -27.98
C ASP A 13 11.02 30.52 -26.63
N LEU A 14 9.88 31.19 -26.43
CA LEU A 14 9.03 30.97 -25.26
C LEU A 14 8.50 29.53 -25.20
N TYR A 15 7.94 29.01 -26.29
CA TYR A 15 7.46 27.61 -26.33
C TYR A 15 8.60 26.62 -26.08
N ARG A 16 9.80 26.87 -26.62
CA ARG A 16 10.99 26.05 -26.40
C ARG A 16 11.46 26.11 -24.93
N ALA A 17 11.45 27.28 -24.32
CA ALA A 17 11.81 27.46 -22.92
C ALA A 17 10.81 26.77 -21.98
N LEU A 18 9.52 26.87 -22.28
CA LEU A 18 8.46 26.16 -21.55
C LEU A 18 8.61 24.64 -21.67
N GLU A 19 8.88 24.13 -22.88
CA GLU A 19 9.14 22.71 -23.11
C GLU A 19 10.37 22.22 -22.32
N GLN A 20 11.47 22.99 -22.34
CA GLN A 20 12.67 22.70 -21.54
C GLN A 20 12.40 22.71 -20.02
N ALA A 21 11.51 23.58 -19.56
CA ALA A 21 11.07 23.66 -18.18
C ALA A 21 9.99 22.61 -17.81
N SER A 22 9.56 21.75 -18.75
CA SER A 22 8.45 20.80 -18.57
C SER A 22 7.13 21.49 -18.18
N LEU A 23 6.86 22.66 -18.76
CA LEU A 23 5.67 23.47 -18.50
C LEU A 23 4.74 23.52 -19.71
N SER A 24 3.44 23.54 -19.43
CA SER A 24 2.36 23.93 -20.33
C SER A 24 2.48 25.42 -20.69
N PRO A 25 1.90 25.88 -21.80
CA PRO A 25 1.76 27.32 -22.11
C PRO A 25 1.05 28.13 -21.02
N LEU A 26 0.25 27.47 -20.18
CA LEU A 26 -0.43 28.06 -19.01
C LEU A 26 0.38 27.91 -17.70
N GLY A 27 1.59 27.34 -17.77
CA GLY A 27 2.47 27.18 -16.62
C GLY A 27 2.22 25.92 -15.77
N GLU A 28 1.29 25.03 -16.15
CA GLU A 28 1.18 23.74 -15.45
C GLU A 28 2.34 22.81 -15.77
N TYR A 29 2.84 22.10 -14.77
CA TYR A 29 3.86 21.08 -14.97
C TYR A 29 3.31 19.94 -15.85
N ARG A 30 3.80 19.84 -17.09
CA ARG A 30 3.54 18.73 -17.99
C ARG A 30 4.79 17.86 -18.05
N ILE A 31 4.67 16.64 -17.53
CA ILE A 31 5.63 15.57 -17.85
C ILE A 31 5.45 15.26 -19.34
N SER A 32 6.23 15.95 -20.16
CA SER A 32 6.03 16.00 -21.60
C SER A 32 6.71 14.78 -22.21
N SER A 33 5.90 13.77 -22.52
CA SER A 33 6.25 12.46 -23.12
C SER A 33 6.65 11.33 -22.16
N LYS A 34 6.28 10.10 -22.58
CA LYS A 34 6.69 8.84 -21.95
C LYS A 34 8.21 8.69 -21.85
N LEU A 35 8.96 9.30 -22.77
CA LEU A 35 10.42 9.25 -22.79
C LEU A 35 11.02 10.11 -21.67
N GLU A 36 10.51 11.33 -21.47
CA GLU A 36 10.96 12.19 -20.38
C GLU A 36 10.59 11.60 -19.01
N TYR A 37 9.40 11.00 -18.88
CA TYR A 37 9.06 10.22 -17.68
C TYR A 37 10.09 9.13 -17.40
N LYS A 38 10.48 8.34 -18.43
CA LYS A 38 11.52 7.31 -18.29
C LYS A 38 12.86 7.91 -17.86
N LYS A 39 13.28 9.04 -18.45
CA LYS A 39 14.54 9.72 -18.08
C LYS A 39 14.53 10.21 -16.63
N PHE A 40 13.47 10.92 -16.21
CA PHE A 40 13.34 11.38 -14.83
C PHE A 40 13.21 10.23 -13.83
N PHE A 41 12.49 9.17 -14.21
CA PHE A 41 12.40 7.96 -13.40
C PHE A 41 13.78 7.32 -13.18
N ILE A 42 14.56 7.13 -14.25
CA ILE A 42 15.92 6.60 -14.17
C ILE A 42 16.81 7.51 -13.31
N LYS A 43 16.78 8.82 -13.54
CA LYS A 43 17.56 9.80 -12.77
C LYS A 43 17.21 9.79 -11.28
N ARG A 44 15.92 9.65 -10.95
CA ARG A 44 15.45 9.58 -9.57
C ARG A 44 15.79 8.25 -8.90
N CYS A 45 15.74 7.15 -9.65
CA CYS A 45 16.16 5.83 -9.17
C CYS A 45 17.68 5.71 -9.03
N SER A 46 18.47 6.49 -9.77
CA SER A 46 19.94 6.53 -9.63
C SER A 46 20.43 7.27 -8.40
N ASP A 47 19.56 8.06 -7.72
CA ASP A 47 19.86 8.64 -6.42
C ASP A 47 19.48 7.63 -5.32
N PRO A 48 20.47 7.01 -4.62
CA PRO A 48 20.17 5.98 -3.63
C PRO A 48 19.40 6.52 -2.42
N VAL A 49 19.61 7.79 -2.03
CA VAL A 49 18.94 8.40 -0.87
C VAL A 49 17.47 8.65 -1.19
N VAL A 50 17.18 9.18 -2.38
CA VAL A 50 15.80 9.42 -2.82
C VAL A 50 15.07 8.11 -3.08
N ASN A 51 15.74 7.12 -3.66
CA ASN A 51 15.14 5.81 -3.93
C ASN A 51 14.80 5.05 -2.64
N GLU A 52 15.64 5.14 -1.60
CA GLU A 52 15.35 4.54 -0.30
C GLU A 52 14.12 5.18 0.37
N LYS A 53 14.05 6.52 0.41
CA LYS A 53 12.86 7.24 0.93
C LYS A 53 11.58 6.85 0.19
N LEU A 54 11.67 6.70 -1.13
CA LEU A 54 10.55 6.23 -1.94
C LEU A 54 10.17 4.79 -1.61
N HIS A 55 11.15 3.91 -1.43
CA HIS A 55 10.91 2.52 -1.05
C HIS A 55 10.17 2.43 0.28
N GLN A 56 10.62 3.17 1.29
CA GLN A 56 9.94 3.31 2.58
C GLN A 56 8.52 3.84 2.41
N LEU A 57 8.32 4.89 1.62
CA LEU A 57 6.98 5.42 1.34
C LEU A 57 6.06 4.38 0.68
N ARG A 58 6.57 3.55 -0.23
CA ARG A 58 5.80 2.48 -0.85
C ARG A 58 5.37 1.43 0.16
N ILE A 59 6.28 1.02 1.07
CA ILE A 59 5.96 0.10 2.15
C ILE A 59 4.85 0.70 3.02
N LEU A 60 5.05 1.92 3.52
CA LEU A 60 4.08 2.61 4.37
C LEU A 60 2.73 2.76 3.69
N LYS A 61 2.70 3.11 2.40
CA LYS A 61 1.45 3.21 1.62
C LYS A 61 0.76 1.85 1.46
N SER A 62 1.53 0.78 1.24
CA SER A 62 0.98 -0.57 1.15
C SER A 62 0.40 -1.01 2.50
N THR A 63 1.12 -0.76 3.60
CA THR A 63 0.65 -1.04 4.96
C THR A 63 -0.62 -0.25 5.28
N LEU A 64 -0.64 1.05 4.96
CA LEU A 64 -1.82 1.89 5.15
C LEU A 64 -3.02 1.33 4.36
N LYS A 65 -2.83 1.02 3.08
CA LYS A 65 -3.89 0.45 2.24
C LYS A 65 -4.42 -0.89 2.78
N ALA A 66 -3.54 -1.73 3.35
CA ALA A 66 -3.96 -2.97 3.99
C ALA A 66 -4.84 -2.70 5.23
N ARG A 67 -4.44 -1.76 6.09
CA ARG A 67 -5.22 -1.35 7.28
C ARG A 67 -6.56 -0.70 6.89
N GLU A 68 -6.57 0.16 5.88
CA GLU A 68 -7.81 0.74 5.33
C GLU A 68 -8.76 -0.36 4.82
N GLY A 69 -8.21 -1.41 4.20
CA GLY A 69 -8.97 -2.59 3.79
C GLY A 69 -9.57 -3.36 4.96
N GLU A 70 -8.80 -3.59 6.03
CA GLU A 70 -9.29 -4.23 7.26
C GLU A 70 -10.45 -3.43 7.89
N VAL A 71 -10.28 -2.11 8.01
CA VAL A 71 -11.33 -1.23 8.56
C VAL A 71 -12.59 -1.23 7.68
N ALA A 72 -12.44 -1.19 6.36
CA ALA A 72 -13.59 -1.24 5.44
C ALA A 72 -14.34 -2.57 5.49
N ILE A 73 -13.68 -3.66 5.88
CA ILE A 73 -14.35 -4.95 6.11
C ILE A 73 -15.14 -4.90 7.43
N ILE A 74 -14.56 -4.34 8.49
CA ILE A 74 -15.25 -4.16 9.77
C ILE A 74 -16.51 -3.33 9.58
N ASP A 75 -16.41 -2.20 8.87
CA ASP A 75 -17.53 -1.30 8.57
C ASP A 75 -18.69 -2.06 7.89
N LYS A 76 -18.38 -2.84 6.85
CA LYS A 76 -19.37 -3.69 6.15
C LYS A 76 -20.00 -4.76 7.04
N VAL A 77 -19.27 -5.31 8.01
CA VAL A 77 -19.82 -6.29 8.96
C VAL A 77 -20.77 -5.58 9.92
N LEU A 78 -20.43 -4.38 10.36
CA LEU A 78 -21.26 -3.55 11.24
C LEU A 78 -22.50 -2.97 10.53
N ASP A 79 -22.47 -2.84 9.20
CA ASP A 79 -23.64 -2.47 8.40
C ASP A 79 -24.78 -3.52 8.46
N ASN A 80 -24.51 -4.74 8.90
CA ASN A 80 -25.52 -5.78 9.07
C ASN A 80 -26.19 -5.69 10.45
N PRO A 81 -27.45 -5.22 10.54
CA PRO A 81 -28.16 -5.11 11.83
C PRO A 81 -28.56 -6.47 12.41
N ASP A 82 -28.54 -7.54 11.60
CA ASP A 82 -28.94 -8.89 12.01
C ASP A 82 -27.74 -9.75 12.46
N LEU A 83 -26.55 -9.17 12.57
CA LEU A 83 -25.36 -9.88 13.05
C LEU A 83 -25.56 -10.29 14.52
N THR A 84 -25.58 -11.59 14.79
CA THR A 84 -25.81 -12.13 16.14
C THR A 84 -24.53 -12.69 16.77
N SER A 85 -24.48 -12.81 18.10
CA SER A 85 -23.41 -13.58 18.79
C SER A 85 -23.20 -14.97 18.21
N LYS A 86 -24.28 -15.66 17.78
CA LYS A 86 -24.18 -17.00 17.18
C LYS A 86 -23.35 -16.98 15.90
N ASP A 87 -23.54 -15.98 15.04
CA ASP A 87 -22.78 -15.83 13.81
C ASP A 87 -21.30 -15.57 14.09
N PHE A 88 -21.00 -14.77 15.13
CA PHE A 88 -19.62 -14.53 15.58
C PHE A 88 -18.96 -15.80 16.13
N GLN A 89 -19.69 -16.61 16.90
CA GLN A 89 -19.22 -17.90 17.41
C GLN A 89 -18.93 -18.90 16.29
N GLU A 90 -19.83 -19.01 15.30
CA GLU A 90 -19.63 -19.87 14.13
C GLU A 90 -18.41 -19.43 13.32
N TRP A 91 -18.25 -18.13 13.08
CA TRP A 91 -17.06 -17.58 12.44
C TRP A 91 -15.77 -17.87 13.23
N LYS A 92 -15.80 -17.68 14.56
CA LYS A 92 -14.65 -17.94 15.43
C LYS A 92 -14.23 -19.41 15.38
N GLN A 93 -15.20 -20.33 15.38
CA GLN A 93 -14.93 -21.76 15.24
C GLN A 93 -14.36 -22.09 13.86
N MET A 94 -14.96 -21.59 12.77
CA MET A 94 -14.45 -21.79 11.41
C MET A 94 -13.03 -21.24 11.24
N TYR A 95 -12.73 -20.07 11.81
CA TYR A 95 -11.39 -19.49 11.79
C TYR A 95 -10.39 -20.34 12.56
N LEU A 96 -10.77 -20.85 13.73
CA LEU A 96 -9.93 -21.76 14.53
C LEU A 96 -9.62 -23.04 13.73
N ASP A 97 -10.64 -23.65 13.11
CA ASP A 97 -10.48 -24.86 12.30
C ASP A 97 -9.54 -24.62 11.11
N LEU A 98 -9.71 -23.49 10.40
CA LEU A 98 -8.82 -23.08 9.30
C LEU A 98 -7.39 -22.84 9.80
N PHE A 99 -7.23 -22.16 10.93
CA PHE A 99 -5.91 -21.90 11.51
C PHE A 99 -5.18 -23.20 11.85
N LEU A 100 -5.90 -24.15 12.47
CA LEU A 100 -5.37 -25.48 12.79
C LEU A 100 -4.97 -26.25 11.52
N ASP A 101 -5.80 -26.20 10.47
CA ASP A 101 -5.49 -26.83 9.18
C ASP A 101 -4.24 -26.22 8.53
N ILE A 102 -4.10 -24.88 8.53
CA ILE A 102 -2.89 -24.21 8.02
C ILE A 102 -1.64 -24.63 8.79
N CYS A 103 -1.71 -24.68 10.13
CA CYS A 103 -0.59 -25.12 10.96
C CYS A 103 -0.22 -26.59 10.71
N GLN A 104 -1.21 -27.48 10.59
CA GLN A 104 -1.01 -28.90 10.31
C GLN A 104 -0.45 -29.15 8.90
N ASN A 105 -0.90 -28.36 7.91
CA ASN A 105 -0.45 -28.45 6.52
C ASN A 105 0.92 -27.78 6.29
N SER A 106 1.35 -26.89 7.20
CA SER A 106 2.72 -26.39 7.21
C SER A 106 3.68 -27.45 7.75
N ASN A 107 4.13 -28.37 6.87
CA ASN A 107 5.16 -29.34 7.23
C ASN A 107 6.42 -28.62 7.74
N PRO A 108 6.93 -28.94 8.95
CA PRO A 108 8.12 -28.33 9.48
C PRO A 108 9.32 -28.88 8.71
N ARG A 109 9.95 -28.06 7.88
CA ARG A 109 11.26 -28.43 7.34
C ARG A 109 12.39 -28.30 8.35
N ASP A 110 12.13 -27.82 9.57
CA ASP A 110 13.09 -27.78 10.67
C ASP A 110 12.38 -27.97 12.04
N PRO A 111 12.79 -28.95 12.87
CA PRO A 111 12.22 -29.16 14.18
C PRO A 111 13.06 -28.42 15.22
N VAL A 112 12.78 -27.14 15.48
CA VAL A 112 13.12 -26.49 16.75
C VAL A 112 12.33 -25.19 16.90
N ASN A 113 11.55 -25.10 17.99
CA ASN A 113 10.97 -23.89 18.59
C ASN A 113 9.59 -23.34 18.11
N GLY A 114 8.99 -23.82 17.01
CA GLY A 114 7.70 -23.25 16.53
C GLY A 114 6.41 -23.79 17.18
N SER A 115 6.42 -25.02 17.72
CA SER A 115 5.20 -25.69 18.22
C SER A 115 4.60 -25.00 19.45
N SER A 116 5.46 -24.55 20.38
CA SER A 116 5.01 -23.99 21.67
C SER A 116 4.33 -22.63 21.54
N GLU A 117 4.66 -21.84 20.51
CA GLU A 117 4.03 -20.54 20.27
C GLU A 117 2.64 -20.70 19.63
N VAL A 118 2.50 -21.67 18.71
CA VAL A 118 1.22 -22.01 18.08
C VAL A 118 0.23 -22.54 19.13
N ASP A 119 0.69 -23.43 20.01
CA ASP A 119 -0.13 -23.97 21.10
C ASP A 119 -0.57 -22.86 22.09
N ALA A 120 0.32 -21.89 22.38
CA ALA A 120 -0.02 -20.74 23.22
C ALA A 120 -1.03 -19.79 22.55
N LEU A 121 -0.93 -19.58 21.23
CA LEU A 121 -1.89 -18.78 20.46
C LEU A 121 -3.26 -19.45 20.37
N ILE A 122 -3.31 -20.77 20.18
CA ILE A 122 -4.55 -21.56 20.19
C ILE A 122 -5.20 -21.50 21.58
N ALA A 123 -4.41 -21.69 22.64
CA ALA A 123 -4.90 -21.58 24.01
C ALA A 123 -5.44 -20.17 24.32
N SER A 124 -4.74 -19.12 23.88
CA SER A 124 -5.20 -17.74 24.04
C SER A 124 -6.52 -17.49 23.30
N LEU A 125 -6.65 -17.95 22.06
CA LEU A 125 -7.86 -17.77 21.24
C LEU A 125 -9.07 -18.55 21.80
N ALA A 126 -8.83 -19.71 22.39
CA ALA A 126 -9.87 -20.54 23.02
C ALA A 126 -10.33 -19.99 24.39
N HIS A 127 -9.48 -19.26 25.13
CA HIS A 127 -9.78 -18.82 26.50
C HIS A 127 -10.28 -17.37 26.61
N THR A 128 -10.26 -16.58 25.54
CA THR A 128 -10.87 -15.24 25.55
C THR A 128 -12.36 -15.34 25.25
N HIS A 129 -13.20 -15.26 26.28
CA HIS A 129 -14.62 -14.95 26.13
C HIS A 129 -14.77 -13.46 25.81
N SER A 130 -15.02 -13.13 24.54
CA SER A 130 -15.25 -11.74 24.10
C SER A 130 -16.64 -11.26 24.53
N TYR A 131 -16.81 -9.99 24.89
CA TYR A 131 -18.12 -9.40 25.23
C TYR A 131 -19.19 -9.65 24.16
N ILE A 132 -18.76 -9.70 22.89
CA ILE A 132 -19.61 -10.00 21.73
C ILE A 132 -20.22 -11.42 21.85
N GLU A 133 -19.51 -12.36 22.45
CA GLU A 133 -19.96 -13.76 22.60
C GLU A 133 -21.15 -13.90 23.56
N THR A 134 -21.26 -13.01 24.54
CA THR A 134 -22.28 -13.12 25.59
C THR A 134 -23.38 -12.08 25.49
N HIS A 135 -23.16 -10.97 24.77
CA HIS A 135 -23.99 -9.76 24.92
C HIS A 135 -24.35 -9.00 23.63
N VAL A 136 -23.91 -9.43 22.44
CA VAL A 136 -24.34 -8.87 21.13
C VAL A 136 -25.27 -9.85 20.44
#